data_AF-A0A1L8CK11-F1
#
_entry.id   AF-A0A1L8CK11-F1
#
_cell.length_a   1.000
_cell.length_b   1.000
_cell.length_c   1.000
_cell.angle_alpha   90.00
_cell.angle_beta   90.00
_cell.angle_gamma   90.00
#
_symmetry.space_group_name_H-M   'P 1'
#
loop_
_entity.id
_entity.type
_entity.pdbx_description
1 polymer ?
#
loop_
_entity_poly.entity_id
_entity_poly.type
_entity_poly.pdbx_seq_one_letter_code
_entity_poly.pdbx_strand_id
1 'polypeptide(L)'
;MNENGAHGQDDTLSRLLRVEQLQLSQNNLNSSLLANLIISSILVFLLRPVIDQSTLLIWWLIVQTISVFRFIDILRFRRASPAPDAIKPWLNSFSIGTYLGAIAWAAAPIFLFPVESISHQALISFVLAGMTAGAGVTLSSLWRPVLAYLLLPLIRWLFSLRCRTQISAGLCA
;
A
#
# COMPACT_ATOMS: atom_id res chain seq x y z
N MET A 1 30.38 -24.71 30.06
CA MET A 1 30.20 -24.00 28.78
C MET A 1 28.71 -23.84 28.59
N ASN A 2 28.19 -22.61 28.62
CA ASN A 2 26.77 -22.33 28.90
C ASN A 2 25.99 -22.11 27.59
N GLU A 3 25.38 -23.18 27.05
CA GLU A 3 24.59 -23.14 25.81
C GLU A 3 23.32 -22.26 25.92
N ASN A 4 22.90 -21.93 27.14
CA ASN A 4 21.77 -21.02 27.41
C ASN A 4 22.06 -19.55 27.09
N GLY A 5 23.34 -19.15 26.95
CA GLY A 5 23.72 -17.77 26.64
C GLY A 5 23.49 -17.39 25.17
N ALA A 6 23.66 -18.34 24.25
CA ALA A 6 23.55 -18.08 22.81
C ALA A 6 22.08 -17.85 22.38
N HIS A 7 21.15 -18.68 22.85
CA HIS A 7 19.72 -18.51 22.56
C HIS A 7 19.14 -17.20 23.11
N GLY A 8 19.53 -16.79 24.32
CA GLY A 8 19.07 -15.53 24.91
C GLY A 8 19.63 -14.28 24.20
N GLN A 9 20.84 -14.38 23.64
CA GLN A 9 21.49 -13.28 22.94
C GLN A 9 20.92 -13.07 21.52
N ASP A 10 20.62 -14.15 20.79
CA ASP A 10 19.95 -14.08 19.48
C ASP A 10 18.51 -13.55 19.60
N ASP A 11 17.79 -13.95 20.64
CA ASP A 11 16.43 -13.45 20.93
C ASP A 11 16.45 -11.95 21.29
N THR A 12 17.49 -11.49 21.99
CA THR A 12 17.63 -10.08 22.37
C THR A 12 18.02 -9.23 21.17
N LEU A 13 18.99 -9.68 20.36
CA LEU A 13 19.43 -9.00 19.15
C LEU A 13 18.28 -8.84 18.15
N SER A 14 17.53 -9.92 17.90
CA SER A 14 16.39 -9.89 16.98
C SER A 14 15.25 -8.98 17.47
N ARG A 15 15.05 -8.84 18.79
CA ARG A 15 14.12 -7.85 19.37
C ARG A 15 14.60 -6.42 19.15
N LEU A 16 15.89 -6.14 19.40
CA LEU A 16 16.47 -4.80 19.18
C LEU A 16 16.39 -4.39 17.71
N LEU A 17 16.71 -5.29 16.78
CA LEU A 17 16.57 -5.04 15.33
C LEU A 17 15.13 -4.71 14.94
N ARG A 18 14.13 -5.41 15.50
CA ARG A 18 12.72 -5.12 15.23
C ARG A 18 12.29 -3.74 15.75
N VAL A 19 12.81 -3.32 16.91
CA VAL A 19 12.54 -2.00 17.49
C VAL A 19 13.11 -0.91 16.58
N GLU A 20 14.36 -1.07 16.15
CA GLU A 20 15.04 -0.10 15.30
C GLU A 20 14.38 -0.03 13.91
N GLN A 21 13.99 -1.17 13.33
CA GLN A 21 13.20 -1.21 12.09
C GLN A 21 11.85 -0.48 12.23
N LEU A 22 11.16 -0.64 13.37
CA LEU A 22 9.91 0.07 13.63
C LEU A 22 10.13 1.59 13.75
N GLN A 23 11.19 2.01 14.45
CA GLN A 23 11.54 3.42 14.60
C GLN A 23 11.92 4.07 13.28
N LEU A 24 12.75 3.40 12.46
CA LEU A 24 13.12 3.85 11.12
C LEU A 24 11.90 3.93 10.20
N SER A 25 11.06 2.90 10.22
CA SER A 25 9.80 2.88 9.49
C SER A 25 8.93 4.07 9.90
N GLN A 26 8.69 4.29 11.19
CA GLN A 26 7.87 5.39 11.67
C GLN A 26 8.41 6.79 11.34
N ASN A 27 9.72 6.98 11.31
CA ASN A 27 10.30 8.24 10.85
C ASN A 27 10.08 8.48 9.35
N ASN A 28 10.19 7.43 8.52
CA ASN A 28 9.90 7.51 7.08
C ASN A 28 8.40 7.60 6.77
N LEU A 29 7.54 7.08 7.64
CA LEU A 29 6.08 7.07 7.45
C LEU A 29 5.48 8.47 7.37
N ASN A 30 6.05 9.49 8.04
CA ASN A 30 5.53 10.86 7.96
C ASN A 30 5.61 11.39 6.52
N SER A 31 6.73 11.13 5.84
CA SER A 31 6.94 11.47 4.43
C SER A 31 5.98 10.68 3.52
N SER A 32 5.80 9.39 3.81
CA SER A 32 4.89 8.52 3.05
C SER A 32 3.42 8.86 3.25
N LEU A 33 3.01 9.34 4.43
CA LEU A 33 1.64 9.81 4.68
C LEU A 33 1.36 11.09 3.88
N LEU A 34 2.28 12.05 3.89
CA LEU A 34 2.16 13.26 3.07
C LEU A 34 2.06 12.93 1.57
N ALA A 35 2.95 12.05 1.09
CA ALA A 35 2.88 11.57 -0.29
C ALA A 35 1.53 10.89 -0.59
N ASN A 36 1.04 10.04 0.32
CA ASN A 36 -0.25 9.35 0.15
C ASN A 36 -1.43 10.33 0.05
N LEU A 37 -1.46 11.37 0.90
CA LEU A 37 -2.47 12.43 0.87
C LEU A 37 -2.43 13.24 -0.41
N ILE A 38 -1.22 13.58 -0.89
CA ILE A 38 -1.03 14.34 -2.12
C ILE A 38 -1.47 13.50 -3.33
N ILE A 39 -0.99 12.26 -3.42
CA ILE A 39 -1.29 11.35 -4.53
C ILE A 39 -2.79 11.03 -4.58
N SER A 40 -3.43 10.74 -3.44
CA SER A 40 -4.88 10.47 -3.41
C SER A 40 -5.70 11.67 -3.86
N SER A 41 -5.30 12.88 -3.45
CA SER A 41 -5.99 14.12 -3.82
C SER A 41 -5.80 14.47 -5.31
N ILE A 42 -4.58 14.28 -5.84
CA ILE A 42 -4.29 14.44 -7.27
C ILE A 42 -5.12 13.45 -8.09
N LEU A 43 -5.17 12.18 -7.65
CA LEU A 43 -5.91 11.15 -8.34
C LEU A 43 -7.40 11.50 -8.39
N VAL A 44 -7.99 11.91 -7.27
CA VAL A 44 -9.39 12.36 -7.24
C VAL A 44 -9.63 13.53 -8.18
N PHE A 45 -8.75 14.55 -8.16
CA PHE A 45 -8.87 15.71 -9.03
C PHE A 45 -8.84 15.33 -10.53
N LEU A 46 -7.95 14.42 -10.91
CA LEU A 46 -7.80 13.97 -12.30
C LEU A 46 -8.94 13.04 -12.76
N LEU A 47 -9.56 12.28 -11.85
CA LEU A 47 -10.66 11.36 -12.17
C LEU A 47 -12.06 11.96 -12.04
N ARG A 48 -12.21 13.15 -11.43
CA ARG A 48 -13.47 13.90 -11.35
C ARG A 48 -14.28 14.00 -12.66
N PRO A 49 -13.69 14.22 -13.85
CA PRO A 49 -14.47 14.36 -15.08
C PRO A 49 -14.98 13.04 -15.64
N VAL A 50 -14.47 11.89 -15.19
CA VAL A 50 -14.70 10.57 -15.81
C VAL A 50 -15.34 9.55 -14.88
N ILE A 51 -15.37 9.79 -13.56
CA ILE A 51 -15.95 8.90 -12.56
C ILE A 51 -16.98 9.67 -11.72
N ASP A 52 -18.03 8.97 -11.27
CA ASP A 52 -19.04 9.53 -10.38
C ASP A 52 -18.41 10.13 -9.11
N GLN A 53 -18.87 11.33 -8.75
CA GLN A 53 -18.33 12.09 -7.63
C GLN A 53 -18.52 11.37 -6.29
N SER A 54 -19.62 10.61 -6.13
CA SER A 54 -19.91 9.88 -4.90
C SER A 54 -18.89 8.76 -4.69
N THR A 55 -18.58 7.99 -5.74
CA THR A 55 -17.56 6.92 -5.69
C THR A 55 -16.18 7.48 -5.38
N LEU A 56 -15.80 8.59 -6.00
CA LEU A 56 -14.53 9.28 -5.72
C LEU A 56 -14.44 9.75 -4.27
N LEU A 57 -15.51 10.36 -3.74
CA LEU A 57 -15.56 10.83 -2.36
C LEU A 57 -15.50 9.68 -1.35
N ILE A 58 -16.23 8.59 -1.58
CA ILE A 58 -16.21 7.41 -0.70
C ILE A 58 -14.79 6.82 -0.64
N TRP A 59 -14.17 6.59 -1.79
CA TRP A 59 -12.81 6.06 -1.82
C TRP A 59 -11.81 7.01 -1.16
N TRP A 60 -11.92 8.31 -1.44
CA TRP A 60 -11.06 9.31 -0.81
C TRP A 60 -11.23 9.30 0.71
N LEU A 61 -12.46 9.30 1.24
CA LEU A 61 -12.73 9.24 2.67
C LEU A 61 -12.15 7.98 3.33
N ILE A 62 -12.18 6.83 2.65
CA ILE A 62 -11.54 5.60 3.13
C ILE A 62 -10.03 5.81 3.27
N VAL A 63 -9.38 6.34 2.23
CA VAL A 63 -7.93 6.61 2.24
C VAL A 63 -7.55 7.63 3.32
N GLN A 64 -8.36 8.68 3.50
CA GLN A 64 -8.16 9.68 4.56
C GLN A 64 -8.31 9.05 5.94
N THR A 65 -9.33 8.22 6.16
CA THR A 65 -9.57 7.55 7.44
C THR A 65 -8.42 6.64 7.82
N ILE A 66 -7.89 5.86 6.87
CA ILE A 66 -6.72 5.00 7.08
C ILE A 66 -5.47 5.85 7.39
N SER A 67 -5.31 7.00 6.70
CA SER A 67 -4.20 7.92 6.94
C SER A 67 -4.26 8.53 8.34
N VAL A 68 -5.44 8.93 8.81
CA VAL A 68 -5.67 9.43 10.17
C VAL A 68 -5.39 8.35 11.21
N PHE A 69 -5.88 7.12 11.00
CA PHE A 69 -5.57 5.99 11.87
C PHE A 69 -4.06 5.77 12.01
N ARG A 70 -3.34 5.76 10.89
CA ARG A 70 -1.87 5.62 10.88
C ARG A 70 -1.17 6.79 11.59
N PHE A 71 -1.66 8.02 11.40
CA PHE A 71 -1.10 9.18 12.09
C PHE A 71 -1.29 9.08 13.62
N ILE A 72 -2.47 8.66 14.08
CA ILE A 72 -2.74 8.42 15.50
C ILE A 72 -1.84 7.31 16.04
N ASP A 73 -1.64 6.22 15.30
CA ASP A 73 -0.77 5.11 15.71
C ASP A 73 0.69 5.58 15.90
N ILE A 74 1.22 6.38 14.97
CA ILE A 74 2.55 7.00 15.07
C ILE A 74 2.64 7.93 16.28
N LEU A 75 1.64 8.79 16.50
CA LEU A 75 1.63 9.69 17.66
C LEU A 75 1.59 8.92 18.99
N ARG A 76 0.78 7.85 19.06
CA ARG A 76 0.69 6.99 20.23
C ARG A 76 2.01 6.26 20.49
N PHE A 77 2.67 5.75 19.45
CA PHE A 77 3.96 5.09 19.59
C PHE A 77 5.04 6.05 20.08
N ARG A 78 5.13 7.25 19.49
CA ARG A 78 6.08 8.29 19.89
C ARG A 78 5.87 8.72 21.34
N ARG A 79 4.62 8.91 21.77
CA ARG A 79 4.28 9.26 23.16
C ARG A 79 4.57 8.13 24.13
N ALA A 80 4.32 6.88 23.75
CA ALA A 80 4.52 5.74 24.64
C ALA A 80 5.99 5.36 24.79
N SER A 81 6.83 5.61 23.78
CA SER A 81 8.23 5.18 23.71
C SER A 81 8.43 3.77 24.27
N PRO A 82 7.70 2.77 23.75
CA PRO A 82 7.57 1.46 24.38
C PRO A 82 8.92 0.74 24.45
N ALA A 83 9.20 0.12 25.59
CA ALA A 83 10.35 -0.75 25.76
C ALA A 83 10.30 -1.92 24.76
N PRO A 84 11.46 -2.50 24.37
CA PRO A 84 11.54 -3.60 23.41
C PRO A 84 10.60 -4.78 23.70
N ASP A 85 10.33 -5.04 24.98
CA ASP A 85 9.51 -6.17 25.44
C ASP A 85 8.00 -5.96 25.21
N ALA A 86 7.56 -4.72 25.07
CA ALA A 86 6.16 -4.33 24.88
C ALA A 86 5.84 -3.92 23.42
N ILE A 87 6.72 -4.23 22.47
CA ILE A 87 6.58 -3.71 21.08
C ILE A 87 5.61 -4.50 20.20
N LYS A 88 5.27 -5.74 20.55
CA LYS A 88 4.36 -6.63 19.80
C LYS A 88 3.01 -6.00 19.41
N PRO A 89 2.24 -5.36 20.31
CA PRO A 89 0.98 -4.72 19.93
C PRO A 89 1.15 -3.59 18.91
N TRP A 90 2.26 -2.85 18.97
CA TRP A 90 2.59 -1.77 18.03
C TRP A 90 2.94 -2.31 16.65
N LEU A 91 3.68 -3.42 16.58
CA LEU A 91 3.93 -4.14 15.33
C LEU A 91 2.61 -4.60 14.67
N ASN A 92 1.67 -5.13 15.46
CA ASN A 92 0.38 -5.57 14.94
C ASN A 92 -0.46 -4.39 14.44
N SER A 93 -0.55 -3.30 15.21
CA SER A 93 -1.27 -2.08 14.79
C SER A 93 -0.71 -1.50 13.48
N PHE A 94 0.62 -1.38 13.40
CA PHE A 94 1.32 -0.95 12.19
C PHE A 94 1.02 -1.87 10.99
N SER A 95 1.04 -3.19 11.21
CA SER A 95 0.73 -4.17 10.17
C SER A 95 -0.71 -4.04 9.68
N ILE A 96 -1.68 -3.91 10.58
CA ILE A 96 -3.10 -3.70 10.25
C ILE A 96 -3.28 -2.45 9.40
N GLY A 97 -2.70 -1.31 9.82
CA GLY A 97 -2.79 -0.07 9.04
C GLY A 97 -2.16 -0.19 7.65
N THR A 98 -1.10 -0.98 7.52
CA THR A 98 -0.47 -1.28 6.23
C THR A 98 -1.38 -2.12 5.33
N TYR A 99 -1.99 -3.17 5.87
CA TYR A 99 -2.92 -4.01 5.11
C TYR A 99 -4.17 -3.24 4.68
N LEU A 100 -4.75 -2.42 5.56
CA LEU A 100 -5.90 -1.58 5.21
C LEU A 100 -5.57 -0.61 4.09
N GLY A 101 -4.40 0.06 4.17
CA GLY A 101 -3.93 0.94 3.11
C GLY A 101 -3.74 0.21 1.79
N ALA A 102 -3.11 -0.96 1.80
CA ALA A 102 -2.96 -1.79 0.62
C ALA A 102 -4.33 -2.15 0.02
N ILE A 103 -5.26 -2.69 0.81
CA ILE A 103 -6.60 -3.05 0.35
C ILE A 103 -7.32 -1.87 -0.29
N ALA A 104 -7.29 -0.68 0.33
CA ALA A 104 -7.92 0.52 -0.20
C ALA A 104 -7.34 0.93 -1.57
N TRP A 105 -6.02 0.83 -1.74
CA TRP A 105 -5.36 1.12 -3.01
C TRP A 105 -5.58 0.00 -4.05
N ALA A 106 -5.63 -1.26 -3.66
CA ALA A 106 -5.96 -2.38 -4.55
C ALA A 106 -7.41 -2.33 -5.04
N ALA A 107 -8.32 -1.76 -4.23
CA ALA A 107 -9.71 -1.53 -4.62
C ALA A 107 -9.87 -0.36 -5.60
N ALA A 108 -8.92 0.58 -5.64
CA ALA A 108 -8.97 1.75 -6.53
C ALA A 108 -9.21 1.37 -8.01
N PRO A 109 -8.43 0.49 -8.66
CA PRO A 109 -8.66 0.09 -10.06
C PRO A 109 -9.91 -0.78 -10.27
N ILE A 110 -10.62 -1.20 -9.21
CA ILE A 110 -11.91 -1.91 -9.35
C ILE A 110 -13.05 -0.89 -9.40
N PHE A 111 -13.03 0.12 -8.53
CA PHE A 111 -14.10 1.10 -8.39
C PHE A 111 -13.89 2.39 -9.20
N LEU A 112 -12.64 2.77 -9.45
CA LEU A 112 -12.26 4.04 -10.10
C LEU A 112 -11.77 3.84 -11.53
N PHE A 113 -11.99 2.67 -12.15
CA PHE A 113 -11.49 2.39 -13.49
C PHE A 113 -12.29 3.13 -14.57
N PRO A 114 -11.69 4.09 -15.29
CA PRO A 114 -12.37 4.80 -16.35
C PRO A 114 -12.26 3.97 -17.63
N VAL A 115 -13.35 3.29 -18.00
CA VAL A 115 -13.41 2.46 -19.22
C VAL A 115 -13.22 3.30 -20.49
N GLU A 116 -13.66 4.56 -20.43
CA GLU A 116 -13.75 5.48 -21.58
C GLU A 116 -12.40 6.13 -21.98
N SER A 117 -11.40 6.16 -21.10
CA SER A 117 -10.16 6.93 -21.36
C SER A 117 -8.88 6.18 -21.04
N ILE A 118 -8.13 5.85 -22.10
CA ILE A 118 -6.82 5.17 -22.02
C ILE A 118 -5.83 5.99 -21.19
N SER A 119 -5.83 7.33 -21.30
CA SER A 119 -4.93 8.19 -20.54
C SER A 119 -5.15 8.09 -19.03
N HIS A 120 -6.41 8.04 -18.59
CA HIS A 120 -6.73 7.90 -17.17
C HIS A 120 -6.44 6.49 -16.65
N GLN A 121 -6.56 5.45 -17.48
CA GLN A 121 -6.13 4.09 -17.14
C GLN A 121 -4.61 4.03 -16.92
N ALA A 122 -3.83 4.62 -17.83
CA ALA A 122 -2.37 4.68 -17.70
C ALA A 122 -1.94 5.42 -16.42
N LEU A 123 -2.62 6.51 -16.07
CA LEU A 123 -2.39 7.25 -14.82
C LEU A 123 -2.60 6.36 -13.59
N ILE A 124 -3.75 5.69 -13.48
CA ILE A 124 -4.04 4.79 -12.34
C ILE A 124 -3.01 3.66 -12.27
N SER A 125 -2.68 3.03 -13.41
CA SER A 125 -1.69 1.96 -13.46
C SER A 125 -0.30 2.43 -13.05
N PHE A 126 0.12 3.63 -13.48
CA PHE A 126 1.40 4.21 -13.11
C PHE A 126 1.47 4.51 -11.59
N VAL A 127 0.42 5.11 -11.04
CA VAL A 127 0.33 5.39 -9.59
C VAL A 127 0.38 4.09 -8.79
N LEU A 128 -0.37 3.06 -9.19
CA LEU A 128 -0.37 1.75 -8.54
C LEU A 128 1.00 1.07 -8.61
N ALA A 129 1.67 1.14 -9.75
CA ALA A 129 3.01 0.58 -9.91
C ALA A 129 4.02 1.25 -8.96
N GLY A 130 4.00 2.59 -8.88
CA GLY A 130 4.83 3.36 -7.96
C GLY A 130 4.55 3.04 -6.48
N MET A 131 3.27 2.92 -6.10
CA MET A 131 2.87 2.56 -4.74
C MET A 131 3.30 1.14 -4.36
N THR A 132 3.23 0.20 -5.30
CA THR A 132 3.67 -1.19 -5.08
C THR A 132 5.19 -1.26 -4.89
N ALA A 133 5.95 -0.51 -5.70
CA ALA A 133 7.40 -0.40 -5.54
C ALA A 133 7.79 0.20 -4.18
N GLY A 134 7.12 1.28 -3.75
CA GLY A 134 7.36 1.91 -2.45
C GLY A 134 6.99 1.01 -1.25
N ALA A 135 5.89 0.23 -1.38
CA ALA A 135 5.50 -0.74 -0.37
C ALA A 135 6.52 -1.88 -0.26
N GLY A 136 7.08 -2.37 -1.37
CA GLY A 136 8.12 -3.40 -1.39
C GLY A 136 9.40 -2.99 -0.66
N VAL A 137 9.80 -1.72 -0.77
CA VAL A 137 10.96 -1.17 -0.05
C VAL A 137 10.70 -1.07 1.46
N THR A 138 9.46 -0.77 1.86
CA THR A 138 9.09 -0.62 3.29
C THR A 138 8.81 -1.97 3.97
N LEU A 139 8.30 -2.96 3.21
CA LEU A 139 7.93 -4.30 3.67
C LEU A 139 8.90 -5.36 3.12
N SER A 140 10.22 -5.13 3.25
CA SER A 140 11.30 -6.07 2.89
C SER A 140 11.20 -7.48 3.53
N SER A 141 10.14 -7.78 4.28
CA SER A 141 9.93 -9.06 4.98
C SER A 141 8.66 -9.83 4.56
N LEU A 142 7.85 -9.37 3.60
CA LEU A 142 6.65 -10.10 3.15
C LEU A 142 6.57 -10.20 1.62
N TRP A 143 7.19 -11.24 1.07
CA TRP A 143 7.22 -11.57 -0.37
C TRP A 143 5.85 -12.01 -0.95
N ARG A 144 4.91 -12.46 -0.11
CA ARG A 144 3.65 -13.10 -0.56
C ARG A 144 2.57 -12.12 -1.11
N PRO A 145 2.35 -10.92 -0.55
CA PRO A 145 1.37 -9.96 -1.10
C PRO A 145 1.82 -9.29 -2.41
N VAL A 146 3.13 -9.17 -2.63
CA VAL A 146 3.72 -8.55 -3.84
C VAL A 146 3.36 -9.32 -5.11
N LEU A 147 3.35 -10.65 -5.03
CA LEU A 147 2.96 -11.53 -6.15
C LEU A 147 1.48 -11.36 -6.55
N ALA A 148 0.57 -11.24 -5.58
CA ALA A 148 -0.83 -10.98 -5.87
C ALA A 148 -1.02 -9.60 -6.54
N TYR A 149 -0.27 -8.59 -6.10
CA TYR A 149 -0.32 -7.24 -6.67
C TYR A 149 0.18 -7.12 -8.10
N LEU A 150 1.19 -7.91 -8.49
CA LEU A 150 1.73 -7.89 -9.85
C LEU A 150 0.85 -8.68 -10.82
N LEU A 151 0.29 -9.81 -10.38
CA LEU A 151 -0.42 -10.73 -11.27
C LEU A 151 -1.82 -10.22 -11.67
N LEU A 152 -2.55 -9.53 -10.80
CA LEU A 152 -3.89 -9.00 -11.10
C LEU A 152 -3.92 -7.97 -12.24
N PRO A 153 -3.07 -6.91 -12.25
CA PRO A 153 -3.02 -5.97 -13.36
C PRO A 153 -2.47 -6.63 -14.63
N LEU A 154 -1.49 -7.54 -14.55
CA LEU A 154 -0.94 -8.26 -15.71
C LEU A 154 -1.97 -9.17 -16.38
N ILE A 155 -2.75 -9.92 -15.61
CA ILE A 155 -3.82 -10.79 -16.14
C ILE A 155 -4.91 -9.96 -16.82
N ARG A 156 -5.31 -8.82 -16.20
CA ARG A 156 -6.34 -7.95 -16.78
C ARG A 156 -5.84 -7.20 -18.02
N TRP A 157 -4.57 -6.83 -18.05
CA TRP A 157 -3.91 -6.22 -19.20
C TRP A 157 -3.81 -7.21 -20.37
N LEU A 158 -3.36 -8.44 -20.11
CA LEU A 158 -3.33 -9.53 -21.10
C LEU A 158 -4.72 -9.84 -21.66
N PHE A 159 -5.76 -9.80 -20.83
CA PHE A 159 -7.15 -9.97 -21.29
C PHE A 159 -7.61 -8.81 -22.19
N SER A 160 -7.26 -7.57 -21.83
CA SER A 160 -7.59 -6.38 -22.63
C SER A 160 -6.89 -6.35 -23.99
N LEU A 161 -5.65 -6.86 -24.08
CA LEU A 161 -4.91 -7.02 -25.33
C LEU A 161 -5.54 -8.09 -26.21
N ARG A 162 -5.91 -9.25 -25.62
CA ARG A 162 -6.58 -10.34 -26.33
C ARG A 162 -7.88 -9.88 -27.00
N CYS A 163 -8.66 -9.08 -26.28
CA CYS A 163 -9.93 -8.55 -26.78
C CYS A 163 -9.73 -7.51 -27.88
N ARG A 164 -8.72 -6.63 -27.76
CA ARG A 164 -8.39 -5.62 -28.78
C ARG A 164 -7.85 -6.25 -30.07
N THR A 165 -7.10 -7.35 -30.00
CA THR A 165 -6.61 -8.09 -31.17
C THR A 165 -7.71 -8.88 -31.91
N GLN A 166 -8.74 -9.38 -31.20
CA GLN A 166 -9.87 -10.03 -31.87
C GLN A 166 -10.79 -9.04 -32.60
N ILE A 167 -11.01 -7.86 -32.04
CA ILE A 167 -11.83 -6.82 -32.69
C ILE A 167 -11.15 -6.29 -33.96
N SER A 168 -9.83 -6.12 -33.97
CA SER A 168 -9.10 -5.71 -35.18
C SER A 168 -9.03 -6.82 -36.24
N ALA A 169 -8.96 -8.09 -35.83
CA ALA A 169 -8.94 -9.22 -36.77
C ALA A 169 -10.34 -9.50 -37.35
N GLY A 170 -11.41 -9.29 -36.58
CA GLY A 170 -12.80 -9.46 -37.04
C GLY A 170 -13.34 -8.31 -37.91
N LEU A 171 -12.64 -7.17 -37.98
CA LEU A 171 -12.99 -6.06 -38.87
C LEU A 171 -12.27 -6.13 -40.25
N CYS A 172 -11.29 -7.03 -40.39
CA CYS A 172 -10.52 -7.25 -41.62
C CYS A 172 -10.87 -8.55 -42.36
N ALA A 173 -11.86 -9.31 -41.89
CA ALA A 173 -12.40 -10.51 -42.53
C ALA A 173 -13.85 -10.26 -42.98
#